data_AF-A0A968VPG5-F1
#
_entry.id   AF-A0A968VPG5-F1
#
_cell.length_a   1.000
_cell.length_b   1.000
_cell.length_c   1.000
_cell.angle_alpha   90.00
_cell.angle_beta   90.00
_cell.angle_gamma   90.00
#
_symmetry.space_group_name_H-M   'P 1'
#
loop_
_entity.id
_entity.type
_entity.pdbx_description
1 polymer ?
#
loop_
_entity_poly.entity_id
_entity_poly.type
_entity_poly.pdbx_seq_one_letter_code
_entity_poly.pdbx_strand_id
1 'polypeptide(L)'
;MAVRSRPEYYSGYTESAALRRSPSVRGMIVAGLITFVVLSLLVFFAGNMPLAPQPDPEVSGPTYQEFRLAEDAILTNYGLHEDGRIHIPIDRAIELTAERGLPTRPQE
;
A
#
# COMPACT_ATOMS: atom_id res chain seq x y z
N MET A 1 6.85 69.96 62.29
CA MET A 1 5.70 69.26 61.66
C MET A 1 5.26 70.11 60.48
N ALA A 2 5.24 69.70 59.22
CA ALA A 2 5.32 68.38 58.61
C ALA A 2 6.01 68.50 57.24
N VAL A 3 7.03 67.67 57.00
CA VAL A 3 7.64 67.47 55.67
C VAL A 3 6.75 66.47 54.94
N ARG A 4 5.98 66.92 53.95
CA ARG A 4 5.28 66.03 53.02
C ARG A 4 6.25 65.66 51.91
N SER A 5 6.91 64.52 52.08
CA SER A 5 7.56 63.75 51.03
C SER A 5 6.52 63.36 49.97
N ARG A 6 6.64 63.92 48.75
CA ARG A 6 5.93 63.41 47.57
C ARG A 6 6.83 62.36 46.89
N PRO A 7 6.31 61.18 46.54
CA PRO A 7 7.10 60.15 45.89
C PRO A 7 7.45 60.57 44.46
N GLU A 8 8.71 60.33 44.09
CA GLU A 8 9.16 60.33 42.70
C GLU A 8 8.30 59.35 41.91
N TYR A 9 7.57 59.87 40.93
CA TYR A 9 6.99 59.02 39.90
C TYR A 9 8.11 58.58 38.97
N TYR A 10 8.61 57.38 39.21
CA TYR A 10 9.43 56.64 38.27
C TYR A 10 8.58 56.37 37.02
N SER A 11 8.75 57.19 35.98
CA SER A 11 8.18 56.94 34.65
C SER A 11 8.96 55.81 33.98
N GLY A 12 8.67 54.57 34.41
CA GLY A 12 9.09 53.37 33.71
C GLY A 12 8.27 53.17 32.44
N TYR A 13 8.75 53.73 31.33
CA TYR A 13 8.54 53.16 29.99
C TYR A 13 9.79 53.39 29.16
N THR A 14 10.87 52.72 29.54
CA THR A 14 11.84 52.31 28.53
C THR A 14 11.17 51.24 27.66
N GLU A 15 11.28 51.42 26.35
CA GLU A 15 11.04 50.39 25.34
C GLU A 15 9.62 49.86 25.18
N SER A 16 8.78 50.68 24.57
CA SER A 16 7.93 50.19 23.47
C SER A 16 8.29 50.89 22.16
N ALA A 17 9.59 50.98 21.88
CA ALA A 17 10.08 50.90 20.51
C ALA A 17 9.86 49.46 20.01
N ALA A 18 8.60 49.00 20.03
CA ALA A 18 8.19 47.79 19.36
C ALA A 18 8.55 48.02 17.90
N LEU A 19 9.63 47.37 17.50
CA LEU A 19 10.21 47.37 16.18
C LEU A 19 9.09 47.34 15.13
N ARG A 20 8.72 48.51 14.60
CA ARG A 20 8.28 48.60 13.20
C ARG A 20 9.53 48.39 12.34
N ARG A 21 10.16 47.22 12.50
CA ARG A 21 11.08 46.70 11.52
C ARG A 21 10.18 46.34 10.36
N SER A 22 10.10 47.23 9.38
CA SER A 22 9.57 46.89 8.07
C SER A 22 10.16 45.54 7.70
N PRO A 23 9.33 44.56 7.28
CA PRO A 23 9.84 43.24 7.00
C PRO A 23 10.90 43.38 5.92
N SER A 24 12.17 43.24 6.32
CA SER A 24 13.25 43.22 5.35
C SER A 24 12.98 42.06 4.40
N VAL A 25 13.20 42.26 3.11
CA VAL A 25 12.98 41.21 2.09
C VAL A 25 13.67 39.89 2.51
N ARG A 26 14.86 40.00 3.13
CA ARG A 26 15.58 38.87 3.72
C ARG A 26 14.79 38.14 4.82
N GLY A 27 14.13 38.87 5.71
CA GLY A 27 13.28 38.29 6.75
C GLY A 27 12.06 37.57 6.19
N MET A 28 11.46 38.07 5.10
CA MET A 28 10.34 37.39 4.43
C MET A 28 10.80 36.09 3.75
N ILE A 29 11.97 36.11 3.10
CA ILE A 29 12.56 34.91 2.50
C ILE A 29 12.83 33.85 3.58
N VAL A 30 13.44 34.23 4.71
CA VAL A 30 13.72 33.30 5.81
C VAL A 30 12.43 32.74 6.42
N ALA A 31 11.43 33.58 6.67
CA ALA A 31 10.14 33.14 7.20
C ALA A 31 9.43 32.16 6.24
N GLY A 32 9.47 32.43 4.94
CA GLY A 32 8.93 31.52 3.92
C GLY A 32 9.64 30.17 3.91
N LEU A 33 10.97 30.17 4.01
CA LEU A 33 11.79 28.95 4.03
C LEU A 33 11.49 28.10 5.27
N ILE A 34 11.41 28.73 6.46
CA ILE A 34 11.03 28.04 7.70
C ILE A 34 9.62 27.44 7.59
N THR A 35 8.66 28.22 7.08
CA THR A 35 7.28 27.75 6.91
C THR A 35 7.21 26.56 5.96
N PHE A 36 7.94 26.61 4.86
CA PHE A 36 8.02 25.50 3.89
C PHE A 36 8.64 24.24 4.51
N VAL A 37 9.73 24.38 5.27
CA VAL A 37 10.39 23.25 5.94
C VAL A 37 9.46 22.61 6.97
N VAL A 38 8.77 23.40 7.78
CA VAL A 38 7.82 22.88 8.78
C VAL A 38 6.65 22.15 8.12
N LEU A 39 6.07 22.72 7.05
CA LEU A 39 5.02 22.06 6.27
C LEU A 39 5.49 20.76 5.64
N SER A 40 6.71 20.76 5.06
CA SER A 40 7.29 19.58 4.45
C SER A 40 7.55 18.47 5.46
N LEU A 41 8.07 18.82 6.65
CA LEU A 41 8.24 17.86 7.75
C LEU A 41 6.89 17.33 8.23
N LEU A 42 5.87 18.17 8.36
CA LEU A 42 4.54 17.73 8.80
C LEU A 42 3.93 16.74 7.81
N VAL A 43 4.00 17.03 6.51
CA VAL A 43 3.54 16.11 5.45
C VAL A 43 4.36 14.82 5.43
N PHE A 44 5.68 14.91 5.58
CA PHE A 44 6.57 13.75 5.60
C PHE A 44 6.27 12.85 6.81
N PHE A 45 6.15 13.41 8.01
CA PHE A 45 5.80 12.65 9.21
C PHE A 45 4.36 12.13 9.20
N ALA A 46 3.42 12.81 8.54
CA ALA A 46 2.04 12.34 8.39
C ALA A 46 1.89 11.25 7.32
N GLY A 47 2.73 11.26 6.27
CA GLY A 47 2.62 10.37 5.11
C GLY A 47 3.52 9.13 5.13
N ASN A 48 4.63 9.14 5.88
CA ASN A 48 5.59 8.03 5.94
C ASN A 48 5.37 7.04 7.11
N MET A 49 4.11 6.71 7.42
CA MET A 49 3.88 5.48 8.17
C MET A 49 4.26 4.30 7.25
N PRO A 50 5.18 3.40 7.65
CA PRO A 50 5.40 2.18 6.89
C PRO A 50 4.07 1.45 6.86
N LEU A 51 3.39 1.50 5.72
CA LEU A 51 2.24 0.66 5.46
C LEU A 51 2.79 -0.76 5.56
N ALA A 52 2.61 -1.39 6.72
CA ALA A 52 2.76 -2.82 6.82
C ALA A 52 1.91 -3.39 5.67
N PRO A 53 2.43 -4.33 4.86
CA PRO A 53 1.63 -4.92 3.80
C PRO A 53 0.34 -5.38 4.44
N GLN A 54 -0.77 -4.72 4.08
CA GLN A 54 -2.07 -5.18 4.53
C GLN A 54 -2.23 -6.55 3.86
N PRO A 55 -2.46 -7.63 4.62
CA PRO A 55 -2.77 -8.90 4.01
C PRO A 55 -3.91 -8.66 3.04
N ASP A 56 -3.72 -9.05 1.77
CA ASP A 56 -4.74 -8.91 0.76
C ASP A 56 -6.06 -9.42 1.34
N PRO A 57 -7.18 -8.72 1.12
CA PRO A 57 -8.49 -9.18 1.58
C PRO A 57 -8.63 -10.63 1.17
N GLU A 58 -8.92 -11.51 2.14
CA GLU A 58 -9.09 -12.95 1.95
C GLU A 58 -9.62 -13.22 0.56
N VAL A 59 -8.80 -13.85 -0.30
CA VAL A 59 -9.21 -14.20 -1.65
C VAL A 59 -10.38 -15.15 -1.48
N SER A 60 -11.60 -14.60 -1.51
CA SER A 60 -12.86 -15.32 -1.49
C SER A 60 -13.03 -15.96 -2.86
N GLY A 61 -12.24 -16.98 -3.10
CA GLY A 61 -12.25 -17.79 -4.30
C GLY A 61 -12.00 -19.25 -3.91
N PRO A 62 -12.30 -20.18 -4.83
CA PRO A 62 -12.01 -21.58 -4.61
C PRO A 62 -10.55 -21.75 -4.17
N THR A 63 -10.36 -22.43 -3.05
CA THR A 63 -9.03 -22.73 -2.54
C THR A 63 -8.31 -23.61 -3.58
N TYR A 64 -6.98 -23.59 -3.63
CA TYR A 64 -6.19 -24.49 -4.48
C TYR A 64 -6.66 -25.96 -4.41
N GLN A 65 -7.11 -26.41 -3.24
CA GLN A 65 -7.65 -27.76 -3.05
C GLN A 65 -8.91 -28.04 -3.89
N GLU A 66 -9.79 -27.05 -4.05
CA GLU A 66 -11.03 -27.20 -4.82
C GLU A 66 -10.73 -27.41 -6.32
N PHE A 67 -9.75 -26.67 -6.84
CA PHE A 67 -9.28 -26.89 -8.22
C PHE A 67 -8.70 -28.29 -8.40
N ARG A 68 -7.87 -28.75 -7.45
CA ARG A 68 -7.28 -30.10 -7.52
C ARG A 68 -8.35 -31.18 -7.52
N LEU A 69 -9.33 -31.09 -6.62
CA LEU A 69 -10.39 -32.10 -6.51
C LEU A 69 -11.26 -32.16 -7.77
N ALA A 70 -11.54 -31.00 -8.38
CA ALA A 70 -12.28 -30.93 -9.63
C ALA A 70 -11.52 -31.58 -10.79
N GLU A 71 -10.21 -31.32 -10.89
CA GLU A 71 -9.36 -31.94 -11.92
C GLU A 71 -9.20 -33.45 -11.71
N ASP A 72 -8.94 -33.90 -10.48
CA ASP A 72 -8.79 -35.32 -10.14
C ASP A 72 -10.06 -36.10 -10.52
N ALA A 73 -11.25 -35.55 -10.27
CA ALA A 73 -12.52 -36.17 -10.63
C ALA A 73 -12.67 -36.39 -12.15
N ILE A 74 -12.12 -35.51 -12.98
CA ILE A 74 -12.12 -35.65 -14.43
C ILE A 74 -11.13 -36.76 -14.83
N LEU A 75 -9.90 -36.73 -14.29
CA LEU A 75 -8.81 -37.60 -14.71
C LEU A 75 -8.96 -39.08 -14.28
N THR A 76 -9.72 -39.35 -13.21
CA THR A 76 -9.92 -40.72 -12.71
C THR A 76 -11.13 -41.44 -13.30
N ASN A 77 -12.00 -40.73 -14.04
CA ASN A 77 -13.29 -41.27 -14.48
C ASN A 77 -13.48 -41.22 -15.99
N TYR A 78 -14.36 -42.06 -16.52
CA TYR A 78 -14.81 -41.94 -17.90
C TYR A 78 -15.71 -40.72 -18.07
N GLY A 79 -15.61 -40.06 -19.23
CA GLY A 79 -16.41 -38.88 -19.54
C GLY A 79 -16.67 -38.74 -21.03
N LEU A 80 -17.74 -38.01 -21.37
CA LEU A 80 -18.04 -37.58 -22.73
C LEU A 80 -17.86 -36.06 -22.79
N HIS A 81 -17.03 -35.58 -23.70
CA HIS A 81 -16.94 -34.17 -24.02
C HIS A 81 -18.12 -33.75 -24.90
N GLU A 82 -18.50 -32.46 -24.85
CA GLU A 82 -19.60 -31.91 -25.66
C GLU A 82 -19.38 -32.06 -27.16
N ASP A 83 -18.13 -32.17 -27.60
CA ASP A 83 -17.73 -32.43 -28.99
C ASP A 83 -17.76 -33.92 -29.37
N GLY A 84 -18.26 -34.78 -28.49
CA GLY A 84 -18.40 -36.23 -28.72
C GLY A 84 -17.13 -37.03 -28.49
N ARG A 85 -16.01 -36.41 -28.06
CA ARG A 85 -14.81 -37.19 -27.68
C ARG A 85 -15.03 -37.90 -26.35
N ILE A 86 -14.58 -39.15 -26.28
CA ILE A 86 -14.62 -39.96 -25.06
C ILE A 86 -13.30 -39.78 -24.31
N HIS A 87 -13.39 -39.32 -23.06
CA HIS A 87 -12.30 -39.33 -22.10
C HIS A 87 -12.22 -40.68 -21.39
N ILE A 88 -11.00 -41.20 -21.26
CA ILE A 88 -10.70 -42.42 -20.49
C ILE A 88 -9.83 -42.07 -19.29
N PRO A 89 -10.00 -42.75 -18.14
CA PRO A 89 -9.12 -42.56 -16.99
C PRO A 89 -7.65 -42.71 -17.35
N ILE A 90 -6.76 -41.94 -16.71
CA ILE A 90 -5.32 -41.97 -16.99
C ILE A 90 -4.75 -43.39 -16.84
N ASP A 91 -5.11 -44.10 -15.77
CA ASP A 91 -4.62 -45.46 -15.55
C ASP A 91 -4.99 -46.40 -16.70
N ARG A 92 -6.22 -46.27 -17.22
CA ARG A 92 -6.66 -47.04 -18.37
C ARG A 92 -5.93 -46.62 -19.65
N ALA A 93 -5.67 -45.32 -19.84
CA ALA A 93 -4.89 -44.85 -20.97
C ALA A 93 -3.47 -45.43 -20.97
N ILE A 94 -2.84 -45.51 -19.79
CA ILE A 94 -1.51 -46.11 -19.61
C ILE A 94 -1.55 -47.60 -20.00
N GLU A 95 -2.50 -48.36 -19.49
CA GLU A 95 -2.67 -49.79 -19.84
C GLU A 95 -2.85 -49.98 -21.34
N LEU A 96 -3.76 -49.22 -21.96
CA LEU A 96 -4.03 -49.34 -23.40
C LEU A 96 -2.82 -48.95 -24.25
N THR A 97 -2.04 -47.96 -23.80
CA THR A 97 -0.81 -47.54 -24.49
C THR A 97 0.28 -48.58 -24.34
N ALA A 98 0.39 -49.23 -23.18
CA ALA A 98 1.33 -50.33 -22.97
C ALA A 98 0.95 -51.56 -23.82
N GLU A 99 -0.35 -51.85 -23.95
CA GLU A 99 -0.87 -52.96 -24.75
C GLU A 99 -0.73 -52.74 -26.27
N ARG A 100 -1.04 -51.52 -26.75
CA ARG A 100 -1.17 -51.22 -28.20
C ARG A 100 0.02 -50.46 -28.77
N GLY A 101 0.90 -49.95 -27.92
CA GLY A 101 1.97 -49.03 -28.30
C GLY A 101 1.46 -47.60 -28.51
N LEU A 102 2.40 -46.70 -28.82
CA LEU A 102 2.09 -45.29 -29.10
C LEU A 102 1.42 -45.14 -30.47
N PRO A 103 0.39 -44.30 -30.60
CA PRO A 103 -0.26 -44.07 -31.89
C PRO A 103 0.73 -43.42 -32.88
N THR A 104 0.93 -44.06 -34.02
CA THR A 104 1.71 -43.51 -35.13
C THR A 104 0.79 -42.72 -36.06
N ARG A 105 1.21 -41.52 -36.47
CA ARG A 105 0.48 -40.74 -37.48
C ARG A 105 0.66 -41.44 -38.84
N PRO A 106 -0.42 -41.80 -39.57
CA PRO A 106 -0.27 -42.32 -40.92
C PRO A 106 0.40 -41.24 -41.79
N GLN A 107 1.43 -41.64 -42.54
CA GLN A 107 2.07 -40.80 -43.55
C GLN A 107 1.23 -40.93 -44.82
N GLU A 108 0.62 -39.83 -45.26
CA GLU A 108 0.07 -39.70 -46.63
C GLU A 108 1.20 -39.37 -47.63
#